data_AF-A0A9D4KT59-F1
#
_entry.id   AF-A0A9D4KT59-F1
#
_cell.length_a   1.000
_cell.length_b   1.000
_cell.length_c   1.000
_cell.angle_alpha   90.00
_cell.angle_beta   90.00
_cell.angle_gamma   90.00
#
_symmetry.space_group_name_H-M   'P 1'
#
loop_
_entity.id
_entity.type
_entity.pdbx_description
1 polymer ?
#
loop_
_entity_poly.entity_id
_entity_poly.type
_entity_poly.pdbx_seq_one_letter_code
_entity_poly.pdbx_strand_id
1 'polypeptide(L)'
;MQISHISTSAIASALILLYAAVAQANLEYACDPRSSEVTCLLGCLGCYEAYGGHMYNMAACCQECKDTQKSIVDDGPAKCSEKFIKMSWMRKFGK
;
A
#
# COMPACT_ATOMS: atom_id res chain seq x y z
N MET A 1 -35.55 -29.96 19.48
CA MET A 1 -34.74 -28.76 19.77
C MET A 1 -33.29 -29.11 19.48
N GLN A 2 -32.80 -28.85 18.26
CA GLN A 2 -31.41 -29.12 17.89
C GLN A 2 -30.64 -27.80 17.88
N ILE A 3 -29.64 -27.70 18.75
CA ILE A 3 -28.72 -26.58 18.84
C ILE A 3 -27.61 -26.84 17.81
N SER A 4 -27.60 -26.06 16.73
CA SER A 4 -26.56 -26.09 15.72
C SER A 4 -25.24 -25.60 16.31
N HIS A 5 -24.26 -26.49 16.42
CA HIS A 5 -22.88 -26.15 16.72
C HIS A 5 -22.30 -25.38 15.53
N ILE A 6 -22.27 -24.05 15.62
CA ILE A 6 -21.54 -23.21 14.68
C ILE A 6 -20.04 -23.37 15.02
N SER A 7 -19.32 -24.12 14.19
CA SER A 7 -17.86 -24.26 14.28
C SER A 7 -17.19 -22.89 14.23
N THR A 8 -16.58 -22.48 15.35
CA THR A 8 -15.81 -21.24 15.53
C THR A 8 -14.68 -21.06 14.51
N SER A 9 -14.25 -22.12 13.83
CA SER A 9 -13.21 -22.08 12.79
C SER A 9 -13.64 -21.39 11.48
N ALA A 10 -14.92 -21.48 11.09
CA ALA A 10 -15.38 -20.92 9.82
C ALA A 10 -15.40 -19.38 9.83
N ILE A 11 -15.67 -18.79 11.01
CA ILE A 11 -15.71 -17.33 11.19
C ILE A 11 -14.29 -16.76 11.10
N ALA A 12 -13.29 -17.45 11.66
CA ALA A 12 -11.90 -17.04 11.60
C ALA A 12 -11.35 -17.06 10.17
N SER A 13 -11.70 -18.08 9.37
CA SER A 13 -11.28 -18.17 7.96
C SER A 13 -11.93 -17.11 7.08
N ALA A 14 -13.21 -16.78 7.32
CA ALA A 14 -13.89 -15.71 6.59
C ALA A 14 -13.27 -14.33 6.89
N LEU A 15 -12.92 -14.06 8.14
CA LEU A 15 -12.24 -12.83 8.54
C LEU A 15 -10.87 -12.69 7.85
N ILE A 16 -10.03 -13.72 7.83
CA ILE A 16 -8.70 -13.67 7.20
C ILE A 16 -8.79 -13.37 5.70
N LEU A 17 -9.77 -13.95 4.99
CA LEU A 17 -9.99 -13.67 3.57
C LEU A 17 -10.50 -12.24 3.32
N LEU A 18 -11.37 -11.71 4.18
CA LEU A 18 -11.81 -10.31 4.14
C LEU A 18 -10.64 -9.35 4.38
N TYR A 19 -9.78 -9.60 5.37
CA TYR A 19 -8.60 -8.76 5.62
C TYR A 19 -7.60 -8.78 4.46
N ALA A 20 -7.35 -9.95 3.85
CA ALA A 20 -6.48 -10.05 2.68
C ALA A 20 -7.04 -9.27 1.47
N ALA A 21 -8.36 -9.34 1.24
CA ALA A 21 -9.01 -8.62 0.15
C ALA A 21 -8.95 -7.09 0.32
N VAL A 22 -9.12 -6.57 1.54
CA VAL A 22 -9.00 -5.12 1.80
C VAL A 22 -7.54 -4.66 1.68
N ALA A 23 -6.57 -5.49 2.05
CA ALA A 23 -5.15 -5.16 1.90
C ALA A 23 -4.69 -5.15 0.44
N GLN A 24 -5.13 -6.11 -0.38
CA GLN A 24 -4.84 -6.15 -1.82
C GLN A 24 -5.54 -5.03 -2.59
N ALA A 25 -6.81 -4.74 -2.28
CA ALA A 25 -7.55 -3.68 -2.96
C ALA A 25 -6.92 -2.29 -2.81
N ASN A 26 -6.21 -2.01 -1.71
CA ASN A 26 -5.51 -0.74 -1.51
C ASN A 26 -4.15 -0.67 -2.25
N LEU A 27 -3.53 -1.81 -2.57
CA LEU A 27 -2.28 -1.89 -3.31
C LEU A 27 -2.52 -1.89 -4.83
N GLU A 28 -3.52 -2.63 -5.31
CA GLU A 28 -3.87 -2.71 -6.73
C GLU A 28 -4.42 -1.40 -7.29
N TYR A 29 -5.01 -0.54 -6.45
CA TYR A 29 -5.50 0.79 -6.88
C TYR A 29 -4.45 1.91 -6.82
N ALA A 30 -3.31 1.71 -6.14
CA ALA A 30 -2.34 2.78 -5.96
C ALA A 30 -1.39 2.91 -7.15
N CYS A 31 -0.90 1.79 -7.68
CA CYS A 31 0.20 1.75 -8.64
C CYS A 31 -0.20 0.92 -9.88
N ASP A 32 -0.71 1.56 -10.94
CA ASP A 32 -0.98 0.89 -12.22
C ASP A 32 0.28 0.89 -13.11
N PRO A 33 0.92 -0.28 -13.35
CA PRO A 33 2.13 -0.39 -14.15
C PRO A 33 1.91 -0.12 -15.65
N ARG A 34 0.67 -0.03 -16.12
CA ARG A 34 0.38 0.39 -17.50
C ARG A 34 0.45 1.90 -17.68
N SER A 35 0.34 2.65 -16.59
CA SER A 35 0.24 4.11 -16.59
C SER A 35 1.51 4.80 -16.11
N SER A 36 2.54 4.04 -15.74
CA SER A 36 3.77 4.54 -15.12
C SER A 36 4.95 3.65 -15.48
N GLU A 37 6.16 4.21 -15.47
CA GLU A 37 7.39 3.44 -15.61
C GLU A 37 7.57 2.44 -14.46
N VAL A 38 7.79 1.17 -14.80
CA VAL A 38 7.90 0.07 -13.82
C VAL A 38 9.04 0.32 -12.83
N THR A 39 10.16 0.89 -13.29
CA THR A 39 11.30 1.23 -12.43
C THR A 39 10.94 2.24 -11.35
N CYS A 40 10.03 3.18 -11.65
CA CYS A 40 9.55 4.16 -10.69
C CYS A 40 8.71 3.47 -9.60
N LEU A 41 7.82 2.57 -10.01
CA LEU A 41 6.96 1.82 -9.08
C LEU A 41 7.77 0.89 -8.16
N LEU A 42 8.83 0.27 -8.69
CA LEU A 42 9.75 -0.57 -7.91
C LEU A 42 10.51 0.25 -6.86
N GLY A 43 10.92 1.46 -7.21
CA GLY A 43 11.52 2.41 -6.26
C GLY A 43 10.58 2.75 -5.10
N CYS A 44 9.33 3.09 -5.42
CA CYS A 44 8.29 3.34 -4.41
C CYS A 44 8.03 2.10 -3.53
N LEU A 45 7.96 0.92 -4.15
CA LEU A 45 7.72 -0.34 -3.45
C LEU A 45 8.84 -0.66 -2.46
N GLY A 46 10.10 -0.49 -2.85
CA GLY A 46 11.24 -0.71 -1.94
C GLY A 46 11.20 0.21 -0.71
N CYS A 47 10.75 1.45 -0.88
CA CYS A 47 10.52 2.36 0.24
C CYS A 47 9.35 1.95 1.13
N TYR A 48 8.25 1.51 0.52
CA TYR A 48 7.09 1.02 1.25
C TYR A 48 7.41 -0.27 2.04
N GLU A 49 8.18 -1.20 1.48
CA GLU A 49 8.57 -2.42 2.17
C GLU A 49 9.48 -2.15 3.37
N ALA A 50 10.38 -1.17 3.27
CA ALA A 50 11.29 -0.84 4.36
C ALA A 50 10.65 -0.04 5.51
N TYR A 51 9.77 0.91 5.18
CA TYR A 51 9.17 1.82 6.17
C TYR A 51 7.74 1.45 6.56
N GLY A 52 7.05 0.67 5.74
CA GLY A 52 5.64 0.33 5.90
C GLY A 52 4.68 1.50 5.65
N GLY A 53 3.40 1.18 5.46
CA GLY A 53 2.36 2.18 5.14
C GLY A 53 2.04 3.19 6.24
N HIS A 54 2.59 3.00 7.45
CA HIS A 54 2.45 3.95 8.55
C HIS A 54 3.46 5.10 8.47
N MET A 55 4.58 4.90 7.77
CA MET A 55 5.59 5.93 7.57
C MET A 55 5.70 6.37 6.12
N TYR A 56 5.37 5.54 5.13
CA TYR A 56 5.56 5.86 3.72
C TYR A 56 4.24 5.83 2.92
N ASN A 57 3.96 6.94 2.22
CA ASN A 57 2.72 7.11 1.47
C ASN A 57 2.88 6.59 0.04
N MET A 58 2.75 5.26 -0.12
CA MET A 58 2.88 4.56 -1.40
C MET A 58 1.98 5.17 -2.48
N ALA A 59 0.71 5.43 -2.16
CA ALA A 59 -0.24 5.99 -3.12
C ALA A 59 0.20 7.35 -3.68
N ALA A 60 0.83 8.20 -2.86
CA ALA A 60 1.35 9.48 -3.33
C ALA A 60 2.57 9.31 -4.25
N CYS A 61 3.45 8.34 -3.97
CA CYS A 61 4.58 8.03 -4.87
C CYS A 61 4.09 7.48 -6.21
N CYS A 62 3.15 6.52 -6.18
CA CYS A 62 2.56 5.97 -7.39
C CYS A 62 1.90 7.05 -8.27
N GLN A 63 1.16 7.97 -7.65
CA GLN A 63 0.52 9.08 -8.35
C GLN A 63 1.56 10.00 -9.01
N GLU A 64 2.68 10.28 -8.34
CA GLU A 64 3.74 11.09 -8.94
C GLU A 64 4.47 10.37 -10.09
N CYS A 65 4.71 9.06 -9.97
CA CYS A 65 5.22 8.27 -11.09
C CYS A 65 4.31 8.38 -12.32
N LYS A 66 2.99 8.37 -12.11
CA LYS A 66 2.00 8.53 -13.19
C LYS A 66 1.98 9.95 -13.76
N ASP A 67 1.96 10.96 -12.91
CA ASP A 67 1.81 12.36 -13.35
C ASP A 67 3.07 12.87 -14.05
N THR A 68 4.25 12.41 -13.64
CA THR A 68 5.52 12.90 -14.14
C THR A 68 6.16 12.00 -15.20
N GLN A 69 5.73 10.74 -15.32
CA GLN A 69 6.32 9.72 -16.18
C GLN A 69 7.85 9.58 -15.98
N LYS A 70 8.35 9.93 -14.79
CA LYS A 70 9.78 9.80 -14.47
C LYS A 70 10.14 8.33 -14.32
N SER A 71 11.33 7.98 -14.78
CA SER A 71 11.88 6.63 -14.58
C SER A 71 12.16 6.32 -13.10
N ILE A 72 12.47 7.35 -12.30
CA ILE A 72 12.76 7.25 -10.86
C ILE A 72 12.20 8.48 -10.15
N VAL A 73 11.35 8.23 -9.15
CA VAL A 73 10.89 9.23 -8.17
C VAL A 73 11.52 8.91 -6.80
N ASP A 74 11.50 7.63 -6.42
CA ASP A 74 12.24 7.08 -5.29
C ASP A 74 13.19 5.97 -5.75
N ASP A 75 14.26 5.76 -5.01
CA ASP A 75 15.32 4.78 -5.33
C ASP A 75 15.45 3.73 -4.21
N GLY A 76 14.28 3.21 -3.80
CA GLY A 76 14.18 2.16 -2.79
C GLY A 76 14.73 2.57 -1.41
N PRO A 77 14.96 1.60 -0.51
CA PRO A 77 15.26 1.87 0.90
C PRO A 77 16.57 2.62 1.14
N ALA A 78 17.48 2.65 0.17
CA ALA A 78 18.70 3.44 0.24
C ALA A 78 18.41 4.95 0.15
N LYS A 79 17.32 5.34 -0.54
CA LYS A 79 16.98 6.73 -0.79
C LYS A 79 15.48 6.91 -1.03
N CYS A 80 14.74 6.94 0.07
CA CYS A 80 13.32 7.28 0.08
C CYS A 80 13.09 8.78 0.26
N SER A 81 12.18 9.34 -0.51
CA SER A 81 11.83 10.76 -0.45
C SER A 81 11.12 11.08 0.86
N GLU A 82 11.67 12.05 1.60
CA GLU A 82 11.02 12.60 2.79
C GLU A 82 9.62 13.16 2.51
N LYS A 83 9.36 13.58 1.27
CA LYS A 83 8.05 14.06 0.81
C LYS A 83 6.95 13.05 1.15
N PHE A 84 7.10 11.81 0.70
CA PHE A 84 6.08 10.77 0.91
C PHE A 84 6.07 10.25 2.33
N ILE A 85 7.17 10.42 3.07
CA ILE A 85 7.19 10.17 4.50
C ILE A 85 6.31 11.20 5.23
N LYS A 86 6.57 12.50 5.04
CA LYS A 86 5.81 13.61 5.64
C LYS A 86 4.32 13.56 5.29
N MET A 87 3.97 13.18 4.06
CA MET A 87 2.57 13.02 3.66
C MET A 87 1.84 11.90 4.41
N SER A 88 2.54 10.86 4.88
CA SER A 88 1.96 9.83 5.75
C SER A 88 1.57 10.41 7.12
N TRP A 89 2.44 11.25 7.68
CA TRP A 89 2.18 11.92 8.96
C TRP A 89 1.00 12.90 8.87
N MET A 90 0.91 13.68 7.78
CA MET A 90 -0.23 14.56 7.55
C MET A 90 -1.54 13.78 7.40
N ARG A 91 -1.56 12.62 6.72
CA ARG A 91 -2.76 11.76 6.69
C ARG A 91 -3.18 11.23 8.06
N LYS A 92 -2.23 11.04 8.98
CA LYS A 92 -2.47 10.43 10.29
C LYS A 92 -2.82 11.44 11.39
N PHE A 93 -2.27 12.66 11.31
CA PHE A 93 -2.39 13.68 12.34
C PHE A 93 -2.94 15.03 11.85
N GLY A 94 -3.03 15.23 10.53
CA GLY A 94 -3.66 16.41 9.93
C GLY A 94 -5.17 16.19 9.85
N LYS A 95 -5.90 16.89 10.72
CA LYS A 95 -7.31 17.21 10.49
C LYS A 95 -7.40 18.37 9.51
#